data_AF-L0G2Y1-F1
#
_entry.id   AF-L0G2Y1-F1
#
_cell.length_a   1.000
_cell.length_b   1.000
_cell.length_c   1.000
_cell.angle_alpha   90.00
_cell.angle_beta   90.00
_cell.angle_gamma   90.00
#
_symmetry.space_group_name_H-M   'P 1'
#
loop_
_entity.id
_entity.type
_entity.pdbx_description
1 polymer ?
#
loop_
_entity_poly.entity_id
_entity_poly.type
_entity_poly.pdbx_seq_one_letter_code
_entity_poly.pdbx_strand_id
1 'polypeptide(L)'
;MNEKLIPAADCQSLIEKVTPLADEVTYDPGKNSLYFFKEGQKLAQIRLPVFWNSPWDMTKNQLEETNYVLLIIRSGIACLGYFENGENIDHKVFRAYMVRKKQGKSQIKHLKTKGKSRAGSRVRLAETLEFFEAINTRLLHYFEKYRVDKIGLSLATTLVPYLYGSKIAPPFFKDDSRLFKIPKHIANPTYESLLETNSFMLKATINYEDEVASAVSPHQDNRTSDEDLEDW
;
A
#
# COMPACT_ATOMS: atom_id res chain seq x y z
N MET A 1 10.41 7.88 19.10
CA MET A 1 10.20 7.12 17.85
C MET A 1 10.19 8.02 16.61
N ASN A 2 11.31 8.02 15.88
CA ASN A 2 11.55 8.74 14.63
C ASN A 2 11.13 7.89 13.43
N GLU A 3 10.74 8.51 12.30
CA GLU A 3 10.38 7.82 11.06
C GLU A 3 11.24 8.32 9.89
N LYS A 4 11.73 7.41 9.04
CA LYS A 4 12.48 7.75 7.82
C LYS A 4 12.19 6.81 6.66
N LEU A 5 12.16 7.37 5.46
CA LEU A 5 12.12 6.60 4.20
C LEU A 5 13.52 6.25 3.73
N ILE A 6 13.70 5.00 3.30
CA ILE A 6 14.99 4.43 2.91
C ILE A 6 14.87 3.89 1.48
N PRO A 7 15.72 4.32 0.54
CA PRO A 7 15.79 3.73 -0.79
C PRO A 7 16.00 2.21 -0.72
N ALA A 8 15.46 1.46 -1.68
CA ALA A 8 15.59 0.01 -1.67
C ALA A 8 17.06 -0.48 -1.68
N ALA A 9 17.94 0.26 -2.39
CA ALA A 9 19.37 -0.03 -2.44
C ALA A 9 20.06 0.03 -1.08
N ASP A 10 19.58 0.88 -0.17
CA ASP A 10 20.17 1.08 1.15
C ASP A 10 19.57 0.16 2.22
N CYS A 11 18.51 -0.58 1.89
CA CYS A 11 17.75 -1.38 2.86
C CYS A 11 18.57 -2.51 3.46
N GLN A 12 19.39 -3.21 2.66
CA GLN A 12 20.22 -4.30 3.16
C GLN A 12 21.27 -3.76 4.15
N SER A 13 22.01 -2.72 3.75
CA SER A 13 23.00 -2.06 4.59
C SER A 13 22.40 -1.53 5.90
N LEU A 14 21.14 -1.06 5.86
CA LEU A 14 20.44 -0.64 7.07
C LEU A 14 20.14 -1.83 7.99
N ILE A 15 19.63 -2.95 7.46
CA ILE A 15 19.35 -4.15 8.26
C ILE A 15 20.64 -4.66 8.90
N GLU A 16 21.75 -4.71 8.17
CA GLU A 16 23.06 -5.15 8.68
C GLU A 16 23.59 -4.25 9.80
N LYS A 17 23.32 -2.93 9.75
CA LYS A 17 23.72 -1.99 10.81
C LYS A 17 22.83 -2.06 12.06
N VAL A 18 21.53 -2.33 11.90
CA VAL A 18 20.59 -2.34 13.02
C VAL A 18 20.54 -3.69 13.73
N THR A 19 20.78 -4.80 13.00
CA THR A 19 20.73 -6.16 13.56
C THR A 19 21.64 -6.36 14.78
N PRO A 20 22.91 -5.90 14.80
CA PRO A 20 23.79 -6.08 15.96
C PRO A 20 23.39 -5.27 17.20
N LEU A 21 22.48 -4.30 17.07
CA LEU A 21 21.99 -3.49 18.18
C LEU A 21 20.81 -4.14 18.91
N ALA A 22 20.26 -5.22 18.36
CA ALA A 22 19.10 -5.93 18.87
C ALA A 22 19.49 -7.31 19.42
N ASP A 23 18.81 -7.74 20.48
CA ASP A 23 18.93 -9.09 21.02
C ASP A 23 18.12 -10.09 20.19
N GLU A 24 17.00 -9.62 19.62
CA GLU A 24 16.07 -10.44 18.83
C GLU A 24 15.58 -9.67 17.60
N VAL A 25 15.51 -10.36 16.46
CA VAL A 25 14.93 -9.85 15.21
C VAL A 25 13.82 -10.78 14.73
N THR A 26 12.62 -10.24 14.55
CA THR A 26 11.44 -11.00 14.10
C THR A 26 10.92 -10.47 12.78
N TYR A 27 10.66 -11.35 11.81
CA TYR A 27 9.98 -10.99 10.55
C TYR A 27 8.49 -11.31 10.63
N ASP A 28 7.65 -10.34 10.29
CA ASP A 28 6.20 -10.51 10.08
C ASP A 28 5.89 -10.46 8.58
N PRO A 29 5.64 -11.63 7.93
CA PRO A 29 5.31 -11.68 6.51
C PRO A 29 4.01 -10.94 6.17
N GLY A 30 3.03 -10.93 7.07
CA GLY A 30 1.73 -10.28 6.84
C GLY A 30 1.81 -8.76 6.79
N LYS A 31 2.79 -8.17 7.47
CA LYS A 31 3.08 -6.72 7.43
C LYS A 31 4.31 -6.37 6.60
N ASN A 32 4.97 -7.36 6.01
CA ASN A 32 6.27 -7.24 5.36
C ASN A 32 7.24 -6.37 6.17
N SER A 33 7.36 -6.66 7.47
CA SER A 33 8.11 -5.81 8.42
C SER A 33 9.04 -6.64 9.29
N LEU A 34 10.26 -6.14 9.48
CA LEU A 34 11.20 -6.59 10.50
C LEU A 34 11.01 -5.78 11.78
N TYR A 35 11.05 -6.46 12.92
CA TYR A 35 11.02 -5.88 14.25
C TYR A 35 12.31 -6.22 14.97
N PHE A 36 12.90 -5.23 15.60
CA PHE A 36 14.15 -5.33 16.34
C PHE A 36 13.85 -5.07 17.80
N PHE A 37 14.22 -6.00 18.68
CA PHE A 37 13.98 -5.93 20.11
C PHE A 37 15.28 -5.93 20.89
N LYS A 38 15.31 -5.16 21.98
CA LYS A 38 16.41 -5.11 22.95
C LYS A 38 15.80 -5.10 24.34
N GLU A 39 16.22 -6.02 25.21
CA GLU A 39 15.65 -6.20 26.55
C GLU A 39 14.11 -6.33 26.55
N GLY A 40 13.55 -6.95 25.51
CA GLY A 40 12.09 -7.12 25.33
C GLY A 40 11.34 -5.85 24.88
N GLN A 41 12.03 -4.73 24.65
CA GLN A 41 11.45 -3.49 24.13
C GLN A 41 11.71 -3.34 22.63
N LYS A 42 10.75 -2.77 21.89
CA LYS A 42 10.88 -2.56 20.44
C LYS A 42 11.83 -1.39 20.17
N LEU A 43 13.01 -1.70 19.69
CA LEU A 43 14.06 -0.74 19.34
C LEU A 43 13.82 -0.09 17.97
N ALA A 44 13.45 -0.90 16.98
CA ALA A 44 13.15 -0.44 15.62
C ALA A 44 12.15 -1.34 14.90
N GLN A 45 11.53 -0.80 13.87
CA GLN A 45 10.69 -1.52 12.92
C GLN A 45 11.04 -1.06 11.50
N ILE A 46 11.41 -1.99 10.64
CA ILE A 46 11.67 -1.73 9.21
C ILE A 46 10.57 -2.39 8.39
N ARG A 47 9.73 -1.58 7.73
CA ARG A 47 8.77 -2.03 6.73
C ARG A 47 9.50 -2.08 5.38
N LEU A 48 9.58 -3.26 4.79
CA LEU A 48 10.38 -3.54 3.59
C LEU A 48 9.67 -3.06 2.30
N PRO A 49 10.42 -2.86 1.20
CA PRO A 49 9.82 -2.60 -0.10
C PRO A 49 8.87 -3.72 -0.54
N VAL A 50 7.84 -3.39 -1.33
CA VAL A 50 6.79 -4.34 -1.74
C VAL A 50 7.32 -5.56 -2.52
N PHE A 51 8.44 -5.39 -3.23
CA PHE A 51 9.08 -6.43 -4.03
C PHE A 51 10.07 -7.29 -3.23
N TRP A 52 10.29 -7.00 -1.95
CA TRP A 52 11.09 -7.87 -1.09
C TRP A 52 10.26 -9.06 -0.64
N ASN A 53 10.63 -10.24 -1.10
CA ASN A 53 9.99 -11.51 -0.74
C ASN A 53 10.68 -12.20 0.44
N SER A 54 11.92 -11.83 0.76
CA SER A 54 12.65 -12.33 1.92
C SER A 54 13.65 -11.28 2.43
N PRO A 55 13.61 -10.92 3.73
CA PRO A 55 14.66 -10.06 4.29
C PRO A 55 16.04 -10.75 4.37
N TRP A 56 16.07 -12.07 4.27
CA TRP A 56 17.29 -12.88 4.46
C TRP A 56 17.92 -13.35 3.15
N ASP A 57 17.19 -13.21 2.03
CA ASP A 57 17.58 -13.76 0.75
C ASP A 57 17.37 -12.71 -0.34
N MET A 58 18.44 -11.98 -0.62
CA MET A 58 18.43 -10.86 -1.57
C MET A 58 18.17 -11.30 -3.01
N THR A 59 18.45 -12.56 -3.37
CA THR A 59 18.19 -13.04 -4.74
C THR A 59 16.69 -13.13 -5.03
N LYS A 60 15.83 -13.12 -4.00
CA LYS A 60 14.37 -13.11 -4.12
C LYS A 60 13.75 -11.71 -4.13
N ASN A 61 14.56 -10.67 -4.00
CA ASN A 61 14.12 -9.27 -3.87
C ASN A 61 14.34 -8.50 -5.18
N GLN A 62 13.94 -9.09 -6.30
CA GLN A 62 14.09 -8.50 -7.64
C GLN A 62 12.83 -7.72 -8.00
N LEU A 63 13.00 -6.44 -8.31
CA LEU A 63 11.88 -5.57 -8.69
C LEU A 63 11.33 -5.99 -10.06
N GLU A 64 12.22 -6.39 -10.96
CA GLU A 64 11.96 -6.81 -12.35
C GLU A 64 11.16 -8.13 -12.43
N GLU A 65 11.07 -8.86 -11.32
CA GLU A 65 10.31 -10.09 -11.21
C GLU A 65 9.05 -9.94 -10.36
N THR A 66 8.68 -8.71 -9.95
CA THR A 66 7.50 -8.49 -9.10
C THR A 66 6.47 -7.61 -9.79
N ASN A 67 5.32 -8.21 -10.08
CA ASN A 67 4.15 -7.52 -10.61
C ASN A 67 3.08 -7.39 -9.53
N TYR A 68 2.41 -6.24 -9.48
CA TYR A 68 1.44 -6.00 -8.41
C TYR A 68 0.34 -5.05 -8.81
N VAL A 69 -0.75 -5.16 -8.06
CA VAL A 69 -1.90 -4.29 -8.18
C VAL A 69 -2.05 -3.47 -6.91
N LEU A 70 -2.29 -2.17 -7.05
CA LEU A 70 -2.67 -1.29 -5.94
C LEU A 70 -4.11 -0.83 -6.14
N LEU A 71 -4.96 -1.06 -5.14
CA LEU A 71 -6.36 -0.64 -5.11
C LEU A 71 -6.62 0.24 -3.89
N ILE A 72 -7.01 1.48 -4.14
CA ILE A 72 -7.29 2.49 -3.12
C ILE A 72 -8.75 2.92 -3.29
N ILE A 73 -9.57 2.80 -2.25
CA ILE A 73 -11.01 3.14 -2.25
C ILE A 73 -11.36 4.05 -1.08
N ARG A 74 -11.92 5.23 -1.37
CA ARG A 74 -12.41 6.20 -0.38
C ARG A 74 -13.69 6.86 -0.85
N SER A 75 -14.78 6.67 -0.09
CA SER A 75 -16.02 7.48 -0.16
C SER A 75 -16.56 7.75 -1.58
N GLY A 76 -16.64 6.73 -2.43
CA GLY A 76 -17.16 6.85 -3.80
C GLY A 76 -16.10 7.23 -4.84
N ILE A 77 -14.83 7.28 -4.48
CA ILE A 77 -13.72 7.40 -5.42
C ILE A 77 -12.81 6.19 -5.22
N ALA A 78 -12.32 5.62 -6.30
CA ALA A 78 -11.28 4.60 -6.26
C ALA A 78 -10.22 4.86 -7.32
N CYS A 79 -8.99 4.46 -7.03
CA CYS A 79 -7.94 4.36 -8.02
C CYS A 79 -7.36 2.95 -7.96
N LEU A 80 -7.15 2.38 -9.13
CA LEU A 80 -6.64 1.04 -9.34
C LEU A 80 -5.48 1.15 -10.33
N GLY A 81 -4.34 0.55 -10.01
CA GLY A 81 -3.18 0.50 -10.90
C GLY A 81 -2.57 -0.88 -10.95
N TYR A 82 -2.10 -1.26 -12.13
CA TYR A 82 -1.25 -2.41 -12.36
C TYR A 82 0.18 -1.95 -12.62
N PHE A 83 1.14 -2.63 -12.00
CA PHE A 83 2.55 -2.27 -12.02
C PHE A 83 3.41 -3.47 -12.39
N GLU A 84 4.39 -3.23 -13.27
CA GLU A 84 5.45 -4.15 -13.64
C GLU A 84 6.78 -3.44 -13.38
N ASN A 85 7.72 -4.10 -12.72
CA ASN A 85 9.07 -3.57 -12.50
C ASN A 85 9.09 -2.20 -11.79
N GLY A 86 8.07 -1.92 -10.98
CA GLY A 86 7.92 -0.63 -10.31
C GLY A 86 7.25 0.48 -11.15
N GLU A 87 6.98 0.23 -12.43
CA GLU A 87 6.38 1.20 -13.34
C GLU A 87 4.87 0.96 -13.49
N ASN A 88 4.09 2.04 -13.61
CA ASN A 88 2.66 1.91 -13.86
C ASN A 88 2.43 1.58 -15.34
N ILE A 89 1.94 0.37 -15.62
CA ILE A 89 1.63 -0.06 -16.98
C ILE A 89 0.22 0.36 -17.39
N ASP A 90 -0.71 0.32 -16.43
CA ASP A 90 -2.09 0.73 -16.65
C ASP A 90 -2.75 1.16 -15.34
N HIS A 91 -3.68 2.11 -15.42
CA HIS A 91 -4.48 2.54 -14.27
C HIS A 91 -5.92 2.87 -14.66
N LYS A 92 -6.78 2.94 -13.65
CA LYS A 92 -8.15 3.45 -13.78
C LYS A 92 -8.58 4.19 -12.50
N VAL A 93 -9.18 5.36 -12.68
CA VAL A 93 -9.88 6.09 -11.62
C VAL A 93 -11.39 5.91 -11.80
N PHE A 94 -12.07 5.58 -10.71
CA PHE A 94 -13.52 5.40 -10.64
C PHE A 94 -14.12 6.49 -9.74
N ARG A 95 -15.32 6.96 -10.08
CA ARG A 95 -16.08 7.92 -9.29
C ARG A 95 -17.56 7.52 -9.28
N ALA A 96 -18.18 7.57 -8.11
CA ALA A 96 -19.58 7.33 -7.87
C ALA A 96 -20.10 8.26 -6.76
N TYR A 97 -21.34 8.71 -6.90
CA TYR A 97 -21.95 9.68 -6.00
C TYR A 97 -22.58 9.00 -4.77
N MET A 98 -21.73 8.51 -3.86
CA MET A 98 -22.21 7.72 -2.70
C MET A 98 -22.80 8.55 -1.54
N VAL A 99 -22.59 9.88 -1.49
CA VAL A 99 -22.94 10.73 -0.32
C VAL A 99 -23.92 11.85 -0.68
N ARG A 100 -24.86 12.18 0.22
CA ARG A 100 -25.82 13.29 0.07
C ARG A 100 -25.16 14.62 0.50
N LYS A 101 -25.26 15.66 -0.34
CA LYS A 101 -24.71 17.03 -0.11
C LYS A 101 -25.20 17.74 1.18
N LYS A 102 -26.16 17.19 1.93
CA LYS A 102 -26.62 17.71 3.23
C LYS A 102 -26.49 16.60 4.28
N GLN A 103 -25.61 16.85 5.27
CA GLN A 103 -25.18 16.00 6.40
C GLN A 103 -24.25 14.82 6.06
N GLY A 104 -22.97 14.97 6.42
CA GLY A 104 -21.90 13.98 6.31
C GLY A 104 -22.03 12.77 7.25
N LYS A 105 -23.14 12.04 7.21
CA LYS A 105 -23.31 10.74 7.87
C LYS A 105 -23.38 9.63 6.81
N SER A 106 -22.57 8.58 7.00
CA SER A 106 -22.57 7.37 6.15
C SER A 106 -23.96 6.70 6.14
N GLN A 107 -24.55 6.56 4.95
CA GLN A 107 -25.91 6.01 4.75
C GLN A 107 -26.04 4.53 5.13
N ILE A 108 -24.93 3.79 5.17
CA ILE A 108 -24.88 2.35 5.41
C ILE A 108 -25.50 1.98 6.77
N LYS A 109 -25.39 2.88 7.78
CA LYS A 109 -25.94 2.64 9.13
C LYS A 109 -27.46 2.77 9.24
N HIS A 110 -28.13 3.53 8.36
CA HIS A 110 -29.53 3.93 8.55
C HIS A 110 -30.56 3.12 7.74
N LEU A 111 -30.11 2.14 6.95
CA LEU A 111 -31.01 1.38 6.07
C LEU A 111 -31.90 0.37 6.83
N LYS A 112 -31.48 -0.10 8.01
CA LYS A 112 -32.16 -1.18 8.75
C LYS A 112 -33.32 -0.74 9.65
N THR A 113 -33.58 0.56 9.82
CA THR A 113 -34.51 1.06 10.87
C THR A 113 -35.81 1.67 10.39
N LYS A 114 -36.04 1.90 9.09
CA LYS A 114 -37.30 2.47 8.58
C LYS A 114 -37.82 1.76 7.34
N GLY A 115 -39.00 1.15 7.45
CA GLY A 115 -39.71 0.48 6.36
C GLY A 115 -40.02 1.44 5.21
N LYS A 116 -39.49 1.11 4.03
CA LYS A 116 -39.49 1.84 2.75
C LYS A 116 -38.35 2.84 2.57
N SER A 117 -37.34 2.43 1.79
CA SER A 117 -36.31 3.33 1.26
C SER A 117 -36.93 4.34 0.29
N ARG A 118 -36.47 5.60 0.33
CA ARG A 118 -36.88 6.64 -0.63
C ARG A 118 -36.17 6.41 -1.98
N ALA A 119 -36.74 6.86 -3.09
CA ALA A 119 -36.18 6.66 -4.45
C ALA A 119 -34.68 6.99 -4.56
N GLY A 120 -34.25 8.15 -4.03
CA GLY A 120 -32.82 8.52 -4.03
C GLY A 120 -31.91 7.65 -3.15
N SER A 121 -32.45 6.88 -2.20
CA SER A 121 -31.67 5.87 -1.45
C SER A 121 -31.46 4.61 -2.28
N ARG A 122 -32.40 4.24 -3.15
CA ARG A 122 -32.25 3.12 -4.07
C ARG A 122 -31.21 3.43 -5.15
N VAL A 123 -31.27 4.65 -5.71
CA VAL A 123 -30.29 5.10 -6.71
C VAL A 123 -28.87 5.02 -6.18
N ARG A 124 -28.58 5.56 -4.99
CA ARG A 124 -27.23 5.50 -4.42
C ARG A 124 -26.75 4.10 -4.08
N LEU A 125 -27.66 3.22 -3.66
CA LEU A 125 -27.32 1.82 -3.43
C LEU A 125 -26.95 1.14 -4.76
N ALA A 126 -27.72 1.37 -5.82
CA ALA A 126 -27.41 0.88 -7.15
C ALA A 126 -26.06 1.43 -7.66
N GLU A 127 -25.82 2.74 -7.55
CA GLU A 127 -24.53 3.37 -7.90
C GLU A 127 -23.37 2.79 -7.09
N THR A 128 -23.60 2.43 -5.83
CA THR A 128 -22.58 1.77 -5.00
C THR A 128 -22.27 0.37 -5.53
N LEU A 129 -23.29 -0.41 -5.89
CA LEU A 129 -23.09 -1.75 -6.46
C LEU A 129 -22.37 -1.68 -7.81
N GLU A 130 -22.81 -0.83 -8.71
CA GLU A 130 -22.18 -0.62 -10.02
C GLU A 130 -20.72 -0.16 -9.88
N PHE A 131 -20.40 0.67 -8.89
CA PHE A 131 -19.03 1.10 -8.62
C PHE A 131 -18.10 -0.07 -8.25
N PHE A 132 -18.54 -0.97 -7.36
CA PHE A 132 -17.73 -2.13 -6.99
C PHE A 132 -17.68 -3.18 -8.11
N GLU A 133 -18.77 -3.37 -8.86
CA GLU A 133 -18.78 -4.23 -10.05
C GLU A 133 -17.80 -3.74 -11.12
N ALA A 134 -17.72 -2.42 -11.36
CA ALA A 134 -16.77 -1.83 -12.30
C ALA A 134 -15.31 -2.00 -11.84
N ILE A 135 -15.03 -1.84 -10.54
CA ILE A 135 -13.70 -2.10 -9.97
C ILE A 135 -13.31 -3.56 -10.16
N ASN A 136 -14.20 -4.50 -9.82
CA ASN A 136 -13.92 -5.92 -9.92
C ASN A 136 -13.79 -6.38 -11.37
N THR A 137 -14.56 -5.80 -12.29
CA THR A 137 -14.38 -6.02 -13.74
C THR A 137 -12.99 -5.62 -14.20
N ARG A 138 -12.46 -4.46 -13.73
CA ARG A 138 -11.10 -4.03 -14.08
C ARG A 138 -10.04 -4.92 -13.44
N LEU A 139 -10.26 -5.38 -12.20
CA LEU A 139 -9.38 -6.34 -11.55
C LEU A 139 -9.33 -7.67 -12.32
N LEU A 140 -10.47 -8.22 -12.71
CA LEU A 140 -10.54 -9.44 -13.52
C LEU A 140 -9.73 -9.28 -14.80
N HIS A 141 -9.91 -8.18 -15.52
CA HIS A 141 -9.12 -7.89 -16.72
C HIS A 141 -7.61 -7.91 -16.46
N TYR A 142 -7.14 -7.34 -15.34
CA TYR A 142 -5.71 -7.40 -15.01
C TYR A 142 -5.23 -8.82 -14.73
N PHE A 143 -5.99 -9.61 -13.97
CA PHE A 143 -5.60 -10.97 -13.59
C PHE A 143 -5.72 -11.97 -14.75
N GLU A 144 -6.56 -11.69 -15.75
CA GLU A 144 -6.63 -12.46 -16.99
C GLU A 144 -5.47 -12.13 -17.94
N LYS A 145 -5.06 -10.86 -17.97
CA LYS A 145 -4.04 -10.37 -18.91
C LYS A 145 -2.62 -10.48 -18.39
N TYR A 146 -2.43 -10.41 -17.08
CA TYR A 146 -1.14 -10.24 -16.44
C TYR A 146 -0.92 -11.16 -15.25
N ARG A 147 0.34 -11.49 -14.96
CA ARG A 147 0.74 -12.12 -13.69
C ARG A 147 0.66 -11.08 -12.57
N VAL A 148 0.03 -11.44 -11.45
CA VAL A 148 -0.07 -10.57 -10.26
C VAL A 148 0.47 -11.31 -9.04
N ASP A 149 1.61 -10.84 -8.53
CA ASP A 149 2.37 -11.42 -7.44
C ASP A 149 1.98 -10.82 -6.08
N LYS A 150 1.58 -9.53 -6.04
CA LYS A 150 1.11 -8.85 -4.82
C LYS A 150 -0.14 -7.99 -5.08
N ILE A 151 -0.97 -7.83 -4.04
CA ILE A 151 -2.22 -7.08 -4.10
C ILE A 151 -2.28 -6.12 -2.90
N GLY A 152 -2.03 -4.84 -3.15
CA GLY A 152 -2.07 -3.79 -2.14
C GLY A 152 -3.46 -3.19 -2.02
N LEU A 153 -4.07 -3.26 -0.82
CA LEU A 153 -5.39 -2.71 -0.57
C LEU A 153 -5.37 -1.54 0.42
N SER A 154 -6.07 -0.46 0.07
CA SER A 154 -6.42 0.65 0.96
C SER A 154 -7.91 0.94 0.86
N LEU A 155 -8.72 0.30 1.72
CA LEU A 155 -10.16 0.55 1.83
C LEU A 155 -10.60 0.53 3.29
N ALA A 156 -11.69 1.23 3.59
CA ALA A 156 -12.31 1.14 4.92
C ALA A 156 -12.96 -0.25 5.12
N THR A 157 -12.91 -0.77 6.34
CA THR A 157 -13.52 -2.07 6.70
C THR A 157 -15.02 -2.12 6.38
N THR A 158 -15.72 -0.98 6.43
CA THR A 158 -17.13 -0.85 6.06
C THR A 158 -17.40 -1.06 4.57
N LEU A 159 -16.38 -0.96 3.72
CA LEU A 159 -16.48 -1.15 2.27
C LEU A 159 -16.14 -2.58 1.82
N VAL A 160 -15.48 -3.38 2.69
CA VAL A 160 -15.11 -4.76 2.40
C VAL A 160 -16.30 -5.62 1.97
N PRO A 161 -17.49 -5.57 2.62
CA PRO A 161 -18.64 -6.36 2.16
C PRO A 161 -19.10 -6.03 0.75
N TYR A 162 -18.88 -4.80 0.27
CA TYR A 162 -19.28 -4.40 -1.08
C TYR A 162 -18.28 -4.86 -2.13
N LEU A 163 -16.97 -4.85 -1.82
CA LEU A 163 -15.95 -5.36 -2.71
C LEU A 163 -16.13 -6.86 -2.97
N TYR A 164 -16.36 -7.67 -1.93
CA TYR A 164 -16.49 -9.13 -2.05
C TYR A 164 -17.94 -9.61 -2.29
N GLY A 165 -18.93 -8.75 -2.07
CA GLY A 165 -20.35 -9.10 -2.16
C GLY A 165 -21.07 -8.53 -3.38
N SER A 166 -20.36 -7.86 -4.29
CA SER A 166 -20.89 -7.45 -5.59
C SER A 166 -21.17 -8.65 -6.50
N LYS A 167 -22.03 -8.48 -7.52
CA LYS A 167 -22.36 -9.58 -8.45
C LYS A 167 -21.14 -10.11 -9.19
N ILE A 168 -20.24 -9.19 -9.55
CA ILE A 168 -18.92 -9.51 -10.08
C ILE A 168 -17.97 -9.55 -8.88
N ALA A 169 -17.43 -10.72 -8.54
CA ALA A 169 -16.47 -10.89 -7.45
C ALA A 169 -15.06 -10.43 -7.87
N PRO A 170 -14.20 -9.99 -6.94
CA PRO A 170 -12.80 -9.74 -7.24
C PRO A 170 -12.07 -11.08 -7.51
N PRO A 171 -10.97 -11.08 -8.29
CA PRO A 171 -10.22 -12.29 -8.65
C PRO A 171 -9.34 -12.85 -7.52
N PHE A 172 -9.71 -12.60 -6.26
CA PHE A 172 -8.97 -13.03 -5.06
C PHE A 172 -9.92 -13.15 -3.86
N PHE A 173 -9.56 -14.01 -2.90
CA PHE A 173 -10.30 -14.21 -1.66
C PHE A 173 -9.85 -13.24 -0.57
N LYS A 174 -10.48 -13.25 0.61
CA LYS A 174 -10.13 -12.33 1.72
C LYS A 174 -8.82 -12.71 2.41
N ASP A 175 -8.44 -13.96 2.30
CA ASP A 175 -7.28 -14.63 2.90
C ASP A 175 -6.21 -14.97 1.84
N ASP A 176 -6.31 -14.40 0.63
CA ASP A 176 -5.31 -14.57 -0.42
C ASP A 176 -3.94 -14.09 0.08
N SER A 177 -2.93 -14.96 -0.02
CA SER A 177 -1.59 -14.71 0.50
C SER A 177 -0.85 -13.57 -0.18
N ARG A 178 -1.32 -13.11 -1.34
CA ARG A 178 -0.77 -11.96 -2.06
C ARG A 178 -1.27 -10.63 -1.50
N LEU A 179 -2.31 -10.65 -0.67
CA LEU A 179 -2.91 -9.45 -0.10
C LEU A 179 -2.04 -8.84 0.97
N PHE A 180 -1.84 -7.52 0.88
CA PHE A 180 -1.29 -6.72 1.95
C PHE A 180 -2.04 -5.40 2.09
N LYS A 181 -2.01 -4.84 3.30
CA LYS A 181 -2.60 -3.53 3.56
C LYS A 181 -1.58 -2.46 3.21
N ILE A 182 -1.97 -1.45 2.43
CA ILE A 182 -1.14 -0.27 2.18
C ILE A 182 -0.99 0.50 3.50
N PRO A 183 0.24 0.64 4.07
CA PRO A 183 0.46 1.22 5.39
C PRO A 183 0.54 2.76 5.35
N LYS A 184 -0.28 3.40 4.51
CA LYS A 184 -0.34 4.85 4.33
C LYS A 184 -1.80 5.29 4.26
N HIS A 185 -2.14 6.35 4.98
CA HIS A 185 -3.45 6.99 4.80
C HIS A 185 -3.45 7.76 3.48
N ILE A 186 -4.45 7.50 2.64
CA ILE A 186 -4.63 8.13 1.34
C ILE A 186 -5.99 8.82 1.35
N ALA A 187 -5.97 10.15 1.36
CA ALA A 187 -7.20 10.94 1.49
C ALA A 187 -8.06 10.87 0.22
N ASN A 188 -7.44 11.08 -0.94
CA ASN A 188 -8.10 11.19 -2.24
C ASN A 188 -7.50 10.17 -3.22
N PRO A 189 -8.26 9.15 -3.66
CA PRO A 189 -7.77 8.19 -4.65
C PRO A 189 -7.77 8.83 -6.04
N THR A 190 -6.63 9.38 -6.43
CA THR A 190 -6.34 9.90 -7.78
C THR A 190 -5.16 9.16 -8.39
N TYR A 191 -4.90 9.39 -9.68
CA TYR A 191 -3.74 8.80 -10.35
C TYR A 191 -2.43 9.25 -9.70
N GLU A 192 -2.33 10.52 -9.31
CA GLU A 192 -1.16 11.08 -8.62
C GLU A 192 -0.94 10.38 -7.27
N SER A 193 -2.00 10.23 -6.47
CA SER A 193 -1.91 9.52 -5.18
C SER A 193 -1.52 8.06 -5.34
N LEU A 194 -1.89 7.44 -6.47
CA LEU A 194 -1.54 6.06 -6.80
C LEU A 194 -0.03 5.98 -7.11
N LEU A 195 0.51 6.90 -7.92
CA LEU A 195 1.95 6.97 -8.20
C LEU A 195 2.77 7.29 -6.94
N GLU A 196 2.31 8.21 -6.10
CA GLU A 196 2.96 8.51 -4.81
C GLU A 196 2.95 7.29 -3.87
N THR A 197 1.84 6.55 -3.87
CA THR A 197 1.73 5.30 -3.09
C THR A 197 2.70 4.26 -3.62
N ASN A 198 2.81 4.13 -4.94
CA ASN A 198 3.78 3.26 -5.58
C ASN A 198 5.21 3.60 -5.17
N SER A 199 5.64 4.85 -5.34
CA SER A 199 6.97 5.31 -4.94
C SER A 199 7.25 5.11 -3.44
N PHE A 200 6.22 5.21 -2.60
CA PHE A 200 6.33 4.91 -1.17
C PHE A 200 6.50 3.40 -0.90
N MET A 201 5.76 2.55 -1.61
CA MET A 201 5.82 1.09 -1.48
C MET A 201 7.13 0.50 -2.00
N LEU A 202 7.80 1.16 -2.94
CA LEU A 202 9.12 0.78 -3.45
C LEU A 202 10.28 1.14 -2.51
N LYS A 203 10.04 1.97 -1.49
CA LYS A 203 11.01 2.34 -0.46
C LYS A 203 10.73 1.59 0.83
N ALA A 204 11.71 1.38 1.69
CA ALA A 204 11.44 0.97 3.06
C ALA A 204 11.06 2.17 3.94
N THR A 205 10.37 1.90 5.04
CA THR A 205 10.25 2.84 6.17
C THR A 205 10.93 2.22 7.38
N ILE A 206 11.73 2.99 8.09
CA ILE A 206 12.18 2.65 9.44
C ILE A 206 11.52 3.55 10.48
N ASN A 207 10.95 2.93 11.52
CA ASN A 207 10.54 3.57 12.76
C ASN A 207 11.52 3.15 13.85
N TYR A 208 12.14 4.07 14.57
CA TYR A 208 13.24 3.73 15.49
C TYR A 208 13.32 4.66 16.70
N GLU A 209 13.92 4.17 17.78
CA GLU A 209 14.30 4.99 18.95
C GLU A 209 15.70 5.60 18.78
N ASP A 210 16.01 6.61 19.59
CA ASP A 210 17.21 7.44 19.43
C ASP A 210 18.52 6.66 19.48
N GLU A 211 18.55 5.51 20.17
CA GLU A 211 19.69 4.58 20.20
C GLU A 211 20.11 4.07 18.82
N VAL A 212 19.20 4.06 17.85
CA VAL A 212 19.45 3.59 16.48
C VAL A 212 19.77 4.75 15.52
N ALA A 213 19.67 6.00 15.96
CA ALA A 213 19.76 7.17 15.09
C ALA A 213 21.09 7.26 14.31
N SER A 214 22.20 6.81 14.91
CA SER A 214 23.51 6.74 14.27
C SER A 214 23.56 5.74 13.11
N ALA A 215 22.83 4.62 13.22
CA ALA A 215 22.75 3.60 12.16
C ALA A 215 21.84 4.01 10.99
N VAL A 216 20.84 4.86 11.25
CA VAL A 216 19.84 5.33 10.25
C VAL A 216 20.30 6.56 9.48
N SER A 217 21.18 7.37 10.07
CA SER A 217 21.75 8.53 9.41
C SER A 217 22.64 8.08 8.26
N PRO A 218 22.57 8.71 7.07
CA PRO A 218 23.54 8.44 6.04
C PRO A 218 24.88 8.91 6.61
N HIS A 219 25.88 8.04 6.70
CA HIS A 219 27.22 8.56 6.56
C HIS A 219 27.24 9.23 5.20
N GLN A 220 27.46 10.54 5.17
CA GLN A 220 27.86 11.21 3.94
C GLN A 220 29.11 10.47 3.48
N ASP A 221 28.95 9.56 2.52
CA ASP A 221 30.08 9.07 1.77
C ASP A 221 30.71 10.31 1.13
N ASN A 222 31.89 10.69 1.62
CA ASN A 222 32.84 11.59 0.98
C ASN A 222 33.27 10.96 -0.36
N ARG A 223 32.35 10.92 -1.33
CA ARG A 223 32.69 10.79 -2.74
C ARG A 223 32.72 12.22 -3.28
N THR A 224 33.93 12.76 -3.24
CA THR A 224 34.44 13.89 -4.01
C THR A 224 33.64 14.15 -5.29
N SER A 225 33.09 15.35 -5.37
CA SER A 225 32.94 16.09 -6.62
C SER A 225 33.36 17.54 -6.37
N ASP A 226 34.61 17.71 -5.92
CA ASP A 226 35.41 18.87 -6.28
C ASP A 226 36.09 18.51 -7.61
N GLU A 227 35.39 18.78 -8.71
CA GLU A 227 35.91 18.94 -10.08
C GLU A 227 34.68 19.14 -10.95
N ASP A 228 34.30 20.42 -11.10
CA ASP A 228 33.81 21.04 -12.34
C ASP A 228 33.22 22.42 -12.00
N LEU A 229 34.09 23.28 -11.47
CA LEU A 229 34.07 24.71 -11.73
C LEU A 229 35.32 24.99 -12.56
N GLU A 230 35.19 25.11 -13.88
CA GLU A 230 35.77 26.18 -14.71
C GLU A 230 35.60 25.86 -16.20
N ASP A 231 35.19 26.91 -16.93
CA ASP A 231 35.26 27.12 -18.38
C ASP A 231 34.40 26.21 -19.30
N TRP A 232 33.29 26.75 -19.82
CA TRP A 232 33.16 27.43 -21.14
C TRP A 232 31.71 27.90 -21.36
#